data_AF-A0A6N9Q2P7-F1
#
_entry.id   AF-A0A6N9Q2P7-F1
#
_cell.length_a   1.000
_cell.length_b   1.000
_cell.length_c   1.000
_cell.angle_alpha   90.00
_cell.angle_beta   90.00
_cell.angle_gamma   90.00
#
_symmetry.space_group_name_H-M   'P 1'
#
loop_
_entity.id
_entity.type
_entity.pdbx_description
1 polymer ?
#
loop_
_entity_poly.entity_id
_entity_poly.type
_entity_poly.pdbx_seq_one_letter_code
_entity_poly.pdbx_strand_id
1 'polypeptide(L)'
;MEFNQYQNTAEMLKAIGHPVRLCIVIGLLKKESCHVSYLENCLKLPQSSVSTHLQKLRAAGIIVGKKKGLKVSYQLKDETIKNLVQNISLFIEPNATEDIFKRG
;
A
#
# COMPACT_ATOMS: atom_id res chain seq x y z
N MET A 1 17.34 5.49 27.35
CA MET A 1 16.74 4.26 26.80
C MET A 1 16.85 4.38 25.28
N GLU A 2 17.75 3.64 24.62
CA GLU A 2 17.93 3.78 23.17
C GLU A 2 16.81 3.02 22.43
N PHE A 3 15.79 3.75 21.98
CA PHE A 3 14.73 3.22 21.12
C PHE A 3 15.16 3.09 19.64
N ASN A 4 16.45 3.31 19.34
CA ASN A 4 16.98 3.34 17.97
C ASN A 4 16.64 2.08 17.15
N GLN A 5 16.64 0.90 17.79
CA GLN A 5 16.28 -0.36 17.12
C GLN A 5 14.79 -0.43 16.69
N TYR A 6 13.90 0.36 17.31
CA TYR A 6 12.48 0.40 17.00
C TYR A 6 12.12 1.50 16.00
N GLN A 7 13.02 2.46 15.75
CA GLN A 7 12.72 3.65 14.95
C GLN A 7 12.27 3.30 13.53
N ASN A 8 12.96 2.35 12.88
CA ASN A 8 12.61 1.91 11.54
C ASN A 8 11.22 1.26 11.47
N THR A 9 10.90 0.39 12.43
CA THR A 9 9.59 -0.26 12.51
C THR A 9 8.49 0.75 12.82
N ALA A 10 8.74 1.70 13.72
CA ALA A 10 7.78 2.76 14.04
C ALA A 10 7.48 3.64 12.83
N GLU A 11 8.50 4.06 12.07
CA GLU A 11 8.32 4.84 10.84
C GLU A 11 7.59 4.04 9.75
N MET A 12 7.87 2.74 9.61
CA MET A 12 7.12 1.86 8.71
C MET A 12 5.64 1.77 9.10
N LEU A 13 5.32 1.54 10.38
CA LEU A 13 3.94 1.46 10.85
C LEU A 13 3.22 2.80 10.69
N LYS A 14 3.89 3.92 10.97
CA LYS A 14 3.38 5.28 10.72
C LYS A 14 3.14 5.54 9.24
N ALA A 15 3.95 4.95 8.36
CA ALA A 15 3.73 5.00 6.93
C ALA A 15 2.51 4.17 6.49
N ILE A 16 2.18 3.07 7.17
CA ILE A 16 0.95 2.31 6.91
C ILE A 16 -0.28 3.02 7.47
N GLY A 17 -0.20 3.60 8.67
CA GLY A 17 -1.32 4.15 9.47
C GLY A 17 -2.05 5.38 8.93
N HIS A 18 -2.35 5.43 7.64
CA HIS A 18 -3.23 6.41 7.00
C HIS A 18 -4.29 5.66 6.17
N PRO A 19 -5.57 6.07 6.19
CA PRO A 19 -6.66 5.32 5.55
C PRO A 19 -6.39 4.96 4.08
N VAL A 20 -5.97 5.93 3.27
CA VAL A 20 -5.65 5.69 1.85
C VAL A 20 -4.48 4.71 1.68
N ARG A 21 -3.45 4.77 2.53
CA ARG A 21 -2.27 3.90 2.43
C ARG A 21 -2.61 2.47 2.86
N LEU A 22 -3.42 2.30 3.90
CA LEU A 22 -4.01 1.02 4.28
C LEU A 22 -4.80 0.41 3.12
N CYS A 23 -5.70 1.17 2.51
CA CYS A 23 -6.47 0.72 1.37
C CYS A 23 -5.58 0.26 0.20
N ILE A 24 -4.52 1.01 -0.11
CA ILE A 24 -3.54 0.64 -1.15
C ILE A 24 -2.86 -0.69 -0.82
N VAL A 25 -2.27 -0.83 0.37
CA VAL A 25 -1.48 -2.04 0.70
C VAL A 25 -2.36 -3.29 0.78
N ILE A 26 -3.61 -3.18 1.24
CA ILE A 26 -4.58 -4.28 1.23
C ILE A 26 -5.02 -4.61 -0.19
N GLY A 27 -5.24 -3.60 -1.02
CA GLY A 27 -5.49 -3.80 -2.46
C GLY A 27 -4.34 -4.56 -3.14
N LEU A 28 -3.09 -4.20 -2.83
CA LEU A 28 -1.89 -4.88 -3.34
C LEU A 28 -1.67 -6.29 -2.76
N LEU A 29 -2.23 -6.58 -1.59
CA LEU A 29 -2.25 -7.94 -1.05
C LEU A 29 -3.21 -8.84 -1.85
N LYS A 30 -4.37 -8.29 -2.25
CA LYS A 30 -5.39 -9.01 -3.05
C LYS A 30 -5.01 -9.11 -4.54
N LYS A 31 -4.43 -8.05 -5.11
CA LYS A 31 -3.89 -8.01 -6.48
C LYS A 31 -2.37 -7.90 -6.42
N GLU A 32 -1.68 -8.98 -6.81
CA GLU A 32 -0.21 -9.11 -6.76
C GLU A 32 0.56 -7.88 -7.30
N SER A 33 0.00 -7.17 -8.28
CA SER A 33 0.49 -5.84 -8.66
C SER A 33 -0.60 -4.93 -9.25
N CYS A 34 -0.47 -3.62 -9.05
CA CYS A 34 -1.39 -2.60 -9.59
C CYS A 34 -0.63 -1.42 -10.21
N HIS A 35 -1.17 -0.85 -11.28
CA HIS A 35 -0.68 0.41 -11.87
C HIS A 35 -1.28 1.63 -11.14
N VAL A 36 -0.59 2.77 -11.21
CA VAL A 36 -1.07 4.05 -10.62
C VAL A 36 -2.46 4.42 -11.13
N SER A 37 -2.71 4.31 -12.43
CA SER A 37 -4.00 4.66 -13.03
C SER A 37 -5.14 3.76 -12.52
N TYR A 38 -4.84 2.50 -12.23
CA TYR A 38 -5.82 1.58 -11.63
C TYR A 38 -6.18 2.02 -10.20
N LEU A 39 -5.15 2.38 -9.40
CA LEU A 39 -5.35 2.87 -8.03
C LEU A 39 -6.11 4.21 -8.00
N GLU A 40 -5.84 5.11 -8.94
CA GLU A 40 -6.61 6.36 -9.13
C GLU A 40 -8.09 6.09 -9.38
N ASN A 41 -8.41 5.18 -10.30
CA ASN A 41 -9.79 4.82 -10.62
C ASN A 41 -10.51 4.19 -9.41
N CYS A 42 -9.85 3.26 -8.70
CA CYS A 42 -10.42 2.60 -7.52
C CYS A 42 -10.64 3.57 -6.36
N LEU A 43 -9.63 4.38 -6.04
CA LEU A 43 -9.65 5.28 -4.88
C LEU A 43 -10.43 6.58 -5.15
N LYS A 44 -10.74 6.89 -6.41
CA LYS A 44 -11.32 8.17 -6.85
C LYS A 44 -10.53 9.39 -6.34
N LEU A 45 -9.20 9.26 -6.37
CA LEU A 45 -8.27 10.30 -5.95
C LEU A 45 -7.42 10.74 -7.15
N PRO A 46 -7.05 12.02 -7.26
CA PRO A 46 -6.17 12.47 -8.33
C PRO A 46 -4.86 11.69 -8.37
N GLN A 47 -4.35 11.41 -9.57
CA GLN A 47 -3.09 10.70 -9.78
C GLN A 47 -1.92 11.24 -8.93
N SER A 48 -1.84 12.56 -8.73
CA SER A 48 -0.81 13.23 -7.92
C SER A 48 -0.90 12.84 -6.43
N SER A 49 -2.12 12.71 -5.91
CA SER A 49 -2.39 12.28 -4.53
C SER A 49 -2.02 10.81 -4.35
N VAL A 50 -2.45 9.94 -5.27
CA VAL A 50 -2.08 8.51 -5.26
C VAL A 50 -0.57 8.34 -5.35
N SER A 51 0.10 9.08 -6.23
CA SER A 51 1.56 9.06 -6.39
C SER A 51 2.29 9.49 -5.11
N THR A 52 1.75 10.45 -4.36
CA THR A 52 2.30 10.88 -3.07
C THR A 52 2.20 9.78 -2.02
N HIS A 53 1.06 9.08 -1.94
CA HIS A 53 0.90 7.93 -1.05
C HIS A 53 1.86 6.78 -1.40
N LEU A 54 1.98 6.46 -2.69
CA LEU A 54 2.91 5.43 -3.17
C LEU A 54 4.37 5.78 -2.89
N GLN A 55 4.77 7.04 -3.05
CA GLN A 55 6.12 7.47 -2.70
C GLN A 55 6.41 7.28 -1.20
N LYS A 56 5.48 7.66 -0.32
CA LYS A 56 5.64 7.45 1.13
C LYS A 56 5.75 5.97 1.50
N LEU A 57 4.90 5.12 0.91
CA LEU A 57 4.94 3.67 1.12
C LEU A 57 6.24 3.04 0.60
N ARG A 58 6.73 3.51 -0.55
CA ARG A 58 8.00 3.04 -1.14
C ARG A 58 9.20 3.47 -0.31
N ALA A 59 9.23 4.72 0.15
CA ALA A 59 10.31 5.25 0.99
C ALA A 59 10.39 4.49 2.33
N ALA A 60 9.24 4.07 2.88
CA ALA A 60 9.17 3.23 4.07
C ALA A 60 9.45 1.74 3.81
N GLY A 61 9.79 1.35 2.57
CA GLY A 61 10.12 -0.04 2.24
C GLY A 61 8.94 -1.02 2.23
N ILE A 62 7.70 -0.52 2.15
CA ILE A 62 6.49 -1.37 2.18
C ILE A 62 6.16 -1.91 0.79
N ILE A 63 6.38 -1.09 -0.24
CA ILE A 63 6.09 -1.45 -1.63
C ILE A 63 7.32 -1.26 -2.52
N VAL A 64 7.34 -1.99 -3.62
CA VAL A 64 8.32 -1.82 -4.70
C VAL A 64 7.60 -1.49 -6.00
N GLY A 65 8.22 -0.65 -6.82
CA GLY A 65 7.74 -0.30 -8.15
C GLY A 65 8.57 -1.00 -9.22
N LYS A 66 7.92 -1.70 -10.16
CA LYS A 66 8.55 -2.30 -11.35
C LYS A 66 8.12 -1.53 -12.59
N LYS A 67 9.09 -1.11 -13.41
CA LYS A 67 8.79 -0.50 -14.72
C LYS A 67 8.43 -1.61 -15.72
N LYS A 68 7.30 -1.45 -16.39
CA LYS A 68 6.87 -2.29 -17.52
C LYS A 68 6.52 -1.36 -18.69
N GLY A 69 7.50 -1.15 -19.57
CA GLY A 69 7.45 -0.11 -20.61
C GLY A 69 7.38 1.29 -19.99
N LEU A 70 6.40 2.09 -20.42
CA LEU A 70 6.17 3.45 -19.91
C LEU A 70 5.42 3.50 -18.57
N LYS A 71 4.88 2.37 -18.11
CA LYS A 71 4.06 2.30 -16.89
C LYS A 71 4.84 1.70 -15.73
N VAL A 72 4.56 2.17 -14.52
CA VAL A 72 5.06 1.56 -13.27
C VAL A 72 3.93 0.74 -12.65
N SER A 73 4.20 -0.51 -12.29
CA SER A 73 3.35 -1.31 -11.42
C SER A 73 3.95 -1.37 -10.02
N TYR A 74 3.10 -1.39 -9.00
CA TYR A 74 3.50 -1.50 -7.59
C TYR A 74 3.03 -2.83 -7.02
N GLN A 75 3.80 -3.37 -6.10
CA GLN A 75 3.51 -4.60 -5.36
C GLN A 75 4.07 -4.49 -3.93
N LEU A 76 3.58 -5.30 -2.99
CA LEU A 76 4.19 -5.44 -1.67
C LEU A 76 5.64 -5.95 -1.82
N LYS A 77 6.55 -5.45 -0.96
CA LYS A 77 7.99 -5.65 -1.11
C LYS A 77 8.39 -7.13 -1.02
N ASP A 78 7.94 -7.82 0.02
CA ASP A 78 8.34 -9.19 0.36
C ASP A 78 7.26 -9.87 1.23
N GLU A 79 7.47 -11.16 1.53
CA GLU A 79 6.55 -11.98 2.34
C GLU A 79 6.38 -11.46 3.78
N THR A 80 7.39 -10.80 4.35
CA THR A 80 7.29 -10.24 5.71
C THR A 80 6.25 -9.12 5.72
N ILE A 81 6.31 -8.23 4.72
CA ILE A 81 5.30 -7.17 4.56
C ILE A 81 3.93 -7.74 4.23
N LYS A 82 3.83 -8.77 3.38
CA LYS A 82 2.55 -9.44 3.09
C LYS A 82 1.90 -9.99 4.35
N ASN A 83 2.67 -10.69 5.18
CA ASN A 83 2.18 -11.23 6.46
C ASN A 83 1.71 -10.12 7.41
N LEU A 84 2.45 -9.00 7.49
CA LEU A 84 2.02 -7.85 8.27
C LEU A 84 0.68 -7.30 7.77
N VAL A 85 0.55 -7.04 6.48
CA VAL A 85 -0.68 -6.48 5.88
C VAL A 85 -1.85 -7.46 6.03
N GLN A 86 -1.61 -8.76 5.89
CA GLN A 86 -2.60 -9.81 6.13
C GLN A 86 -3.13 -9.77 7.57
N ASN A 87 -2.25 -9.61 8.57
CA ASN A 87 -2.67 -9.48 9.97
C ASN A 87 -3.45 -8.18 10.22
N ILE A 88 -3.02 -7.06 9.61
CA ILE A 88 -3.76 -5.79 9.70
C ILE A 88 -5.14 -5.91 9.06
N SER A 89 -5.28 -6.69 7.99
CA SER A 89 -6.57 -6.87 7.30
C SER A 89 -7.65 -7.50 8.19
N LEU A 90 -7.27 -8.21 9.27
CA LEU A 90 -8.20 -8.79 10.24
C LEU A 90 -8.95 -7.73 11.07
N PHE A 91 -8.44 -6.49 11.11
CA PHE A 91 -9.07 -5.37 11.83
C PHE A 91 -9.99 -4.52 10.93
N ILE A 92 -10.20 -4.94 9.68
CA ILE A 92 -10.95 -4.18 8.68
C ILE A 92 -12.16 -4.98 8.25
N GLU A 93 -13.31 -4.31 8.20
CA GLU A 93 -14.56 -4.92 7.74
C GLU A 93 -14.38 -5.53 6.33
N PRO A 94 -14.79 -6.79 6.10
CA PRO A 94 -14.53 -7.52 4.85
C PRO A 94 -14.95 -6.74 3.58
N ASN A 95 -16.04 -5.98 3.69
CA ASN A 95 -16.65 -5.25 2.58
C ASN A 95 -15.94 -3.91 2.29
N ALA A 96 -15.23 -3.33 3.27
CA ALA A 96 -14.69 -1.97 3.16
C ALA A 96 -13.68 -1.80 2.01
N THR A 97 -12.99 -2.88 1.63
CA THR A 97 -11.98 -2.84 0.57
C THR A 97 -12.46 -3.51 -0.71
N GLU A 98 -13.40 -4.45 -0.64
CA GLU A 98 -13.93 -5.13 -1.83
C GLU A 98 -14.68 -4.18 -2.77
N ASP A 99 -15.46 -3.26 -2.23
CA ASP A 99 -16.23 -2.30 -3.05
C ASP A 99 -15.34 -1.34 -3.85
N ILE A 100 -14.11 -1.10 -3.36
CA ILE A 100 -13.14 -0.19 -3.96
C ILE A 100 -12.45 -0.85 -5.17
N PHE A 101 -12.10 -2.14 -5.06
CA PHE A 101 -11.32 -2.85 -6.07
C PHE A 101 -12.14 -3.74 -7.02
N LYS A 102 -13.45 -3.94 -6.78
CA LYS A 102 -14.39 -4.60 -7.72
C LYS A 102 -14.79 -3.73 -8.92
N ARG A 103 -14.61 -2.40 -8.84
CA ARG A 103 -15.11 -1.43 -9.85
C ARG A 103 -14.11 -1.07 -10.95
N GLY A 104 -12.90 -1.64 -10.93
CA GLY A 104 -11.82 -1.29 -11.86
C GLY A 104 -11.18 -2.49 -12.52
#